data_AF-A0A9E6B0Q9-F1
#
_entry.id   AF-A0A9E6B0Q9-F1
#
_cell.length_a   1.000
_cell.length_b   1.000
_cell.length_c   1.000
_cell.angle_alpha   90.00
_cell.angle_beta   90.00
_cell.angle_gamma   90.00
#
_symmetry.space_group_name_H-M   'P 1'
#
loop_
_entity.id
_entity.type
_entity.pdbx_description
1 polymer ?
#
loop_
_entity_poly.entity_id
_entity_poly.type
_entity_poly.pdbx_seq_one_letter_code
_entity_poly.pdbx_strand_id
1 'polypeptide(L)'
;MHCIECGACCFSDSDRYVTVSESDCERLGPRRAAVVCEFPDGRYLRMAEGRCASLKYSNGWVCSIYSVRPDACRELDRGSPECLEERKWKRRRVTKALRLLTDEPAGADLPREPKIRE
;
A
#
# COMPACT_ATOMS: atom_id res chain seq x y z
N MET A 1 14.10 13.25 2.78
CA MET A 1 13.01 12.72 1.92
C MET A 1 12.05 11.93 2.77
N HIS A 2 10.78 12.30 2.73
CA HIS A 2 9.70 11.75 3.53
C HIS A 2 9.00 10.59 2.81
N CYS A 3 8.37 9.70 3.56
CA CYS A 3 7.64 8.56 2.98
C CYS A 3 6.49 9.01 2.07
N ILE A 4 5.89 10.17 2.35
CA ILE A 4 4.84 10.79 1.52
C ILE A 4 5.33 11.16 0.12
N GLU A 5 6.64 11.38 -0.05
CA GLU A 5 7.25 11.72 -1.32
C GLU A 5 7.68 10.47 -2.09
N CYS A 6 8.27 9.48 -1.40
CA CYS A 6 8.92 8.36 -2.09
C CYS A 6 8.07 7.09 -2.21
N GLY A 7 7.27 6.73 -1.19
CA GLY A 7 6.48 5.48 -1.15
C GLY A 7 7.24 4.16 -1.36
N ALA A 8 8.58 4.18 -1.49
CA ALA A 8 9.33 3.12 -2.18
C ALA A 8 9.24 1.75 -1.50
N CYS A 9 9.35 1.69 -0.17
CA CYS A 9 9.25 0.45 0.60
C CYS A 9 7.86 -0.19 0.54
N CYS A 10 6.84 0.48 0.02
CA CYS A 10 5.50 -0.09 -0.15
C CYS A 10 5.31 -0.77 -1.51
N PHE A 11 6.32 -0.78 -2.39
CA PHE A 11 6.26 -1.43 -3.70
C PHE A 11 6.90 -2.81 -3.67
N SER A 12 6.25 -3.80 -4.26
CA SER A 12 6.80 -5.13 -4.52
C SER A 12 5.85 -5.87 -5.45
N ASP A 13 6.41 -6.75 -6.28
CA ASP A 13 5.64 -7.65 -7.16
C ASP A 13 5.38 -9.02 -6.50
N SER A 14 5.86 -9.22 -5.26
CA SER A 14 5.66 -10.44 -4.49
C SER A 14 4.48 -10.31 -3.54
N ASP A 15 3.53 -11.24 -3.60
CA ASP A 15 2.44 -11.35 -2.61
C ASP A 15 2.92 -11.78 -1.22
N ARG A 16 4.19 -12.22 -1.11
CA ARG A 16 4.83 -12.65 0.15
C ARG A 16 5.86 -11.61 0.63
N TYR A 17 5.55 -10.32 0.49
CA TYR A 17 6.52 -9.25 0.70
C TYR A 17 6.65 -8.80 2.16
N VAL A 18 5.54 -8.45 2.82
CA VAL A 18 5.56 -8.00 4.22
C VAL A 18 4.83 -9.04 5.06
N THR A 19 5.54 -9.69 5.97
CA THR A 19 4.97 -10.66 6.91
C THR A 19 4.08 -9.96 7.94
N VAL A 20 3.06 -10.67 8.40
CA VAL A 20 2.08 -10.21 9.40
C VAL A 20 1.97 -11.27 10.48
N SER A 21 2.39 -10.92 11.69
CA SER A 21 2.28 -11.79 12.87
C SER A 21 0.83 -11.87 13.39
N GLU A 22 0.58 -12.73 14.38
CA GLU A 22 -0.73 -12.75 15.06
C GLU A 22 -0.96 -11.45 15.84
N SER A 23 0.05 -10.92 16.53
CA SER A 23 -0.03 -9.62 17.21
C SER A 23 -0.35 -8.47 16.25
N ASP A 24 0.17 -8.53 15.03
CA ASP A 24 -0.19 -7.59 13.97
C ASP A 24 -1.66 -7.76 13.55
N CYS A 25 -2.16 -9.00 13.48
CA CYS A 25 -3.57 -9.27 13.17
C CYS A 25 -4.51 -8.68 14.23
N GLU A 26 -4.19 -8.85 15.51
CA GLU A 26 -4.93 -8.24 16.62
C GLU A 26 -4.92 -6.71 16.51
N ARG A 27 -3.75 -6.12 16.24
CA ARG A 27 -3.59 -4.67 16.08
C ARG A 27 -4.35 -4.09 14.89
N LEU A 28 -4.39 -4.83 13.78
CA LEU A 28 -5.15 -4.47 12.58
C LEU A 28 -6.66 -4.56 12.82
N GLY A 29 -7.10 -5.49 13.68
CA GLY A 29 -8.49 -5.70 14.03
C GLY A 29 -9.36 -5.94 12.78
N PRO A 30 -10.54 -5.30 12.66
CA PRO A 30 -11.43 -5.49 11.52
C PRO A 30 -10.80 -5.17 10.15
N ARG A 31 -9.76 -4.33 10.11
CA ARG A 31 -9.08 -3.96 8.86
C ARG A 31 -8.33 -5.13 8.23
N ARG A 32 -7.97 -6.15 9.03
CA ARG A 32 -7.24 -7.36 8.58
C ARG A 32 -7.85 -7.95 7.32
N ALA A 33 -9.19 -8.09 7.28
CA ALA A 33 -9.89 -8.72 6.15
C ALA A 33 -9.59 -8.05 4.80
N ALA A 34 -9.37 -6.72 4.79
CA ALA A 34 -9.07 -5.97 3.57
C ALA A 34 -7.58 -5.95 3.23
N VAL A 35 -6.68 -6.07 4.21
CA VAL A 35 -5.26 -5.74 4.07
C VAL A 35 -4.31 -6.90 4.26
N VAL A 36 -4.80 -8.08 4.67
CA VAL A 36 -3.99 -9.28 4.89
C VAL A 36 -4.45 -10.39 3.94
N CYS A 37 -3.48 -11.12 3.41
CA CYS A 37 -3.67 -12.37 2.69
C CYS A 37 -3.08 -13.51 3.53
N GLU A 38 -3.76 -14.65 3.56
CA GLU A 38 -3.28 -15.87 4.22
C GLU A 38 -2.80 -16.87 3.18
N PHE A 39 -1.65 -17.47 3.44
CA PHE A 39 -1.02 -18.50 2.64
C PHE A 39 -0.62 -19.67 3.55
N PRO A 40 -0.34 -20.87 3.00
CA PRO A 40 0.05 -22.03 3.81
C PRO A 40 1.29 -21.81 4.69
N ASP A 41 2.19 -20.90 4.30
CA ASP A 41 3.44 -20.58 5.00
C ASP A 41 3.36 -19.32 5.88
N GLY A 42 2.22 -18.62 5.90
CA GLY A 42 2.06 -17.46 6.76
C GLY A 42 1.06 -16.43 6.24
N ARG A 43 1.09 -15.25 6.87
CA ARG A 43 0.23 -14.13 6.54
C ARG A 43 1.06 -12.96 6.06
N TYR A 44 0.56 -12.28 5.05
CA TYR A 44 1.28 -11.18 4.42
C TYR A 44 0.34 -10.01 4.16
N LEU A 45 0.88 -8.80 4.10
CA LEU A 45 0.09 -7.66 3.62
C LEU A 45 -0.29 -7.89 2.15
N ARG A 46 -1.56 -7.64 1.85
CA ARG A 46 -2.11 -7.72 0.50
C ARG A 46 -1.35 -6.75 -0.41
N MET A 47 -0.82 -7.31 -1.49
CA MET A 47 -0.24 -6.56 -2.59
C MET A 47 -1.27 -6.46 -3.72
N ALA A 48 -1.36 -5.30 -4.35
CA ALA A 48 -2.24 -5.03 -5.47
C ALA A 48 -1.54 -4.06 -6.42
N GLU A 49 -1.54 -4.37 -7.71
CA GLU A 49 -0.95 -3.51 -8.75
C GLU A 49 0.52 -3.10 -8.44
N GLY A 50 1.31 -4.04 -7.93
CA GLY A 50 2.74 -3.85 -7.61
C GLY A 50 3.02 -3.00 -6.36
N ARG A 51 2.01 -2.72 -5.52
CA ARG A 51 2.15 -1.97 -4.26
C ARG A 51 1.28 -2.57 -3.15
N CYS A 52 1.60 -2.26 -1.90
CA CYS A 52 0.76 -2.62 -0.77
C CYS A 52 -0.65 -2.02 -0.96
N ALA A 53 -1.70 -2.80 -0.77
CA ALA A 53 -3.09 -2.38 -0.97
C ALA A 53 -3.51 -1.20 -0.07
N SER A 54 -2.81 -1.04 1.06
CA SER A 54 -2.99 0.09 1.98
C SER A 54 -2.30 1.38 1.52
N LEU A 55 -1.47 1.34 0.47
CA LEU A 55 -0.82 2.53 -0.07
C LEU A 55 -1.78 3.25 -1.02
N LYS A 56 -2.11 4.50 -0.69
CA LYS A 56 -2.96 5.39 -1.48
C LYS A 56 -2.15 6.58 -1.98
N TYR A 57 -2.55 7.10 -3.14
CA TYR A 57 -2.02 8.33 -3.69
C TYR A 57 -3.11 9.40 -3.67
N SER A 58 -2.80 10.56 -3.12
CA SER A 58 -3.65 11.75 -3.17
C SER A 58 -2.77 12.98 -3.47
N ASN A 59 -2.36 13.72 -2.45
CA ASN A 59 -1.32 14.76 -2.54
C ASN A 59 0.08 14.20 -2.22
N GLY A 60 0.27 12.90 -2.48
CA GLY A 60 1.42 12.11 -2.04
C GLY A 60 1.03 10.71 -1.61
N TRP A 61 2.03 9.90 -1.26
CA TRP A 61 1.87 8.51 -0.84
C TRP A 61 1.47 8.40 0.64
N VAL A 62 0.29 7.86 0.92
CA VAL A 62 -0.25 7.75 2.29
C VAL A 62 -0.65 6.31 2.58
N CYS A 63 -0.25 5.80 3.75
CA CYS A 63 -0.66 4.48 4.23
C CYS A 63 -1.98 4.60 4.99
N SER A 64 -3.04 3.93 4.51
CA SER A 64 -4.36 3.95 5.15
C SER A 64 -4.41 3.24 6.51
N ILE A 65 -3.39 2.45 6.85
CA ILE A 65 -3.25 1.75 8.13
C ILE A 65 -2.10 2.28 8.98
N TYR A 66 -1.63 3.52 8.74
CA TYR A 66 -0.40 4.05 9.33
C TYR A 66 -0.29 3.90 10.86
N SER A 67 -1.39 4.14 11.58
CA SER A 67 -1.47 4.05 13.05
C SER A 67 -1.46 2.62 13.59
N VAL A 68 -1.84 1.64 12.76
CA VAL A 68 -1.95 0.21 13.12
C VAL A 68 -1.07 -0.67 12.24
N ARG A 69 0.00 -0.10 11.68
CA ARG A 69 0.96 -0.81 10.82
C ARG A 69 1.49 -2.09 11.51
N PRO A 70 1.74 -3.15 10.73
CA PRO A 70 2.48 -4.30 11.21
C PRO A 70 3.89 -3.92 11.68
N ASP A 71 4.48 -4.75 12.53
CA ASP A 71 5.78 -4.50 13.15
C ASP A 71 6.89 -4.37 12.11
N ALA A 72 6.93 -5.23 11.08
CA ALA A 72 7.87 -5.11 9.96
C ALA A 72 7.85 -3.73 9.26
N CYS A 73 6.69 -3.07 9.24
CA CYS A 73 6.56 -1.71 8.67
C CYS A 73 6.90 -0.59 9.66
N ARG A 74 6.89 -0.86 10.97
CA ARG A 74 7.26 0.08 12.03
C ARG A 74 8.75 0.09 12.29
N GLU A 75 9.36 -1.09 12.24
CA GLU A 75 10.79 -1.31 12.46
C GLU A 75 11.66 -0.79 11.33
N LEU A 76 11.10 -0.64 10.12
CA LEU A 76 11.81 -0.03 9.01
C LEU A 76 12.01 1.47 9.24
N ASP A 77 13.20 1.82 9.74
CA ASP A 77 13.57 3.20 10.04
C ASP A 77 13.76 4.04 8.77
N ARG A 78 13.18 5.23 8.78
CA ARG A 78 13.31 6.17 7.67
C ARG A 78 14.77 6.61 7.53
N GLY A 79 15.37 6.30 6.39
CA GLY A 79 16.75 6.65 6.09
C GLY A 79 17.77 5.60 6.53
N SER A 80 17.31 4.46 7.08
CA SER A 80 18.17 3.30 7.28
C SER A 80 18.76 2.79 5.95
N PRO A 81 19.82 1.98 5.98
CA PRO A 81 20.37 1.34 4.77
C PRO A 81 19.31 0.62 3.93
N GLU A 82 18.43 -0.14 4.57
CA GLU A 82 17.32 -0.87 3.93
C GLU A 82 16.36 0.11 3.24
N CYS A 83 16.01 1.21 3.91
CA CYS A 83 15.17 2.27 3.32
C CYS A 83 15.84 2.89 2.08
N LEU A 84 17.16 3.08 2.10
CA LEU A 84 17.91 3.64 0.98
C LEU A 84 18.01 2.64 -0.20
N GLU A 85 18.19 1.35 0.09
CA GLU A 85 18.19 0.30 -0.92
C GLU A 85 16.82 0.16 -1.59
N GLU A 86 15.75 0.14 -0.80
CA GLU A 86 14.37 0.16 -1.28
C GLU A 86 14.14 1.33 -2.25
N ARG A 87 14.60 2.53 -1.88
CA ARG A 87 14.54 3.72 -2.75
C ARG A 87 15.36 3.53 -4.03
N LYS A 88 16.57 3.00 -3.93
CA LYS A 88 17.46 2.78 -5.09
C LYS A 88 16.85 1.81 -6.10
N TRP A 89 16.36 0.67 -5.62
CA TRP A 89 15.90 -0.42 -6.48
C TRP A 89 14.46 -0.23 -6.96
N LYS A 90 13.60 0.43 -6.17
CA LYS A 90 12.16 0.50 -6.46
C LYS A 90 11.69 1.84 -7.01
N ARG A 91 12.57 2.84 -7.17
CA ARG A 91 12.22 4.16 -7.75
C ARG A 91 11.45 4.04 -9.06
N ARG A 92 11.85 3.12 -9.95
CA ARG A 92 11.17 2.91 -11.25
C ARG A 92 9.72 2.42 -11.08
N ARG A 93 9.44 1.58 -10.09
CA ARG A 93 8.08 1.09 -9.78
C ARG A 93 7.20 2.24 -9.31
N VAL A 94 7.72 3.09 -8.42
CA VAL A 94 7.03 4.30 -7.94
C VAL A 94 6.69 5.22 -9.11
N THR A 95 7.66 5.54 -9.97
CA THR A 95 7.44 6.42 -11.13
C THR A 95 6.42 5.84 -12.11
N LYS A 96 6.44 4.52 -12.35
CA LYS A 96 5.44 3.86 -13.20
C LYS A 96 4.03 4.00 -12.61
N ALA A 97 3.86 3.73 -11.32
CA ALA A 97 2.57 3.85 -10.65
C ALA A 97 2.04 5.28 -10.63
N LEU A 98 2.91 6.28 -10.41
CA LEU A 98 2.53 7.69 -10.50
C LEU A 98 1.93 8.03 -11.86
N ARG A 99 2.60 7.63 -12.95
CA ARG A 99 2.10 7.87 -14.31
C ARG A 99 0.70 7.29 -14.49
N LEU A 100 0.51 6.01 -14.16
CA LEU A 100 -0.79 5.35 -14.28
C LEU A 100 -1.90 6.07 -13.49
N LEU A 101 -1.59 6.57 -12.29
CA LEU A 101 -2.56 7.27 -11.44
C LEU A 101 -2.85 8.70 -11.90
N THR A 102 -1.93 9.35 -12.62
CA THR A 102 -2.10 10.72 -13.14
C THR A 102 -2.63 10.75 -14.57
N ASP A 103 -2.42 9.67 -15.34
CA ASP A 103 -2.91 9.51 -16.71
C ASP A 103 -4.36 8.96 -16.77
N GLU A 104 -4.90 8.46 -15.65
CA GLU A 104 -6.34 8.15 -15.53
C GLU A 104 -7.16 9.44 -15.66
N PRO A 105 -8.13 9.52 -16.60
CA PRO A 105 -8.92 10.72 -16.77
C PRO A 105 -9.75 10.97 -15.51
N ALA A 106 -9.60 12.17 -14.93
CA ALA A 106 -10.39 12.63 -13.79
C ALA A 106 -11.89 12.60 -14.13
N GLY A 107 -12.61 11.52 -13.81
CA GLY A 107 -14.05 11.47 -14.08
C GLY A 107 -14.76 10.11 -14.11
N ALA A 108 -14.29 9.06 -13.44
CA ALA A 108 -14.98 7.76 -13.43
C ALA A 108 -15.28 7.23 -12.02
N ASP A 109 -15.88 8.05 -11.14
CA ASP A 109 -16.74 7.51 -10.08
C ASP A 109 -17.70 8.60 -9.57
N LEU A 110 -18.86 8.71 -10.23
CA LEU A 110 -20.07 9.28 -9.63
C LEU A 110 -21.17 8.22 -9.83
N PRO A 111 -21.81 7.73 -8.77
CA PRO A 111 -22.94 6.81 -8.91
C PRO A 111 -24.05 7.53 -9.69
N ARG A 112 -24.43 6.98 -10.84
CA ARG A 112 -25.54 7.50 -11.64
C ARG A 112 -26.83 7.26 -10.86
N GLU A 113 -27.47 8.33 -10.40
CA GLU A 113 -28.81 8.28 -9.82
C GLU A 113 -29.78 7.62 -10.83
N PRO A 114 -30.65 6.69 -10.39
CA PRO A 114 -31.62 6.08 -11.29
C PRO A 114 -32.67 7.14 -11.69
N LYS A 115 -32.77 7.42 -12.99
CA LYS A 115 -33.86 8.23 -13.53
C LYS A 115 -35.18 7.46 -13.37
N ILE A 116 -36.01 7.88 -12.42
CA ILE A 116 -37.42 7.47 -12.30
C ILE A 116 -38.14 8.00 -13.55
N ARG A 117 -38.81 7.12 -14.29
CA ARG A 117 -39.69 7.49 -15.42
C ARG A 117 -41.14 7.51 -14.93
N GLU A 118 -41.81 8.63 -15.15
CA GLU A 118 -43.28 8.79 -15.11
C GLU A 118 -43.94 8.17 -16.34
#